data_AF-A0A7C3TYF1-F1
#
_entry.id   AF-A0A7C3TYF1-F1
#
_cell.length_a   1.000
_cell.length_b   1.000
_cell.length_c   1.000
_cell.angle_alpha   90.00
_cell.angle_beta   90.00
_cell.angle_gamma   90.00
#
_symmetry.space_group_name_H-M   'P 1'
#
loop_
_entity.id
_entity.type
_entity.pdbx_description
1 polymer ?
#
loop_
_entity_poly.entity_id
_entity_poly.type
_entity_poly.pdbx_seq_one_letter_code
_entity_poly.pdbx_strand_id
1 'polypeptide(L)'
;MRLDKFLQVSRLIKRRSLAQIACHSGRVLLNGKVAKPATAVRVGDHIVLLSSTWETEVRVMALPGEGRTEFFEIIKKERRTED
;
A
#
# COMPACT_ATOMS: atom_id res chain seq x y z
N MET A 1 7.21 -8.90 5.44
CA MET A 1 6.91 -7.80 6.40
C MET A 1 5.39 -7.57 6.45
N ARG A 2 4.81 -7.00 7.52
CA ARG A 2 3.36 -6.69 7.56
C ARG A 2 2.98 -5.54 6.62
N LEU A 3 1.80 -5.61 6.01
CA LEU A 3 1.24 -4.59 5.12
C LEU A 3 1.13 -3.23 5.80
N ASP A 4 0.57 -3.18 7.01
CA ASP A 4 0.43 -1.92 7.76
C ASP A 4 1.79 -1.22 8.02
N LYS A 5 2.83 -2.01 8.26
CA LYS A 5 4.21 -1.53 8.46
C LYS A 5 4.83 -1.09 7.14
N PHE A 6 4.58 -1.83 6.05
CA PHE A 6 5.07 -1.48 4.72
C PHE A 6 4.54 -0.12 4.29
N LEU A 7 3.24 0.11 4.39
CA LEU A 7 2.61 1.36 4.00
C LEU A 7 3.15 2.57 4.77
N GLN A 8 3.50 2.40 6.05
CA GLN A 8 4.08 3.45 6.87
C GLN A 8 5.56 3.71 6.54
N VAL A 9 6.38 2.66 6.43
CA VAL A 9 7.82 2.81 6.17
C VAL A 9 8.09 3.30 4.75
N SER A 10 7.30 2.84 3.78
CA SER A 10 7.35 3.31 2.39
C SER A 10 6.79 4.73 2.20
N ARG A 11 6.24 5.35 3.26
CA ARG A 11 5.61 6.68 3.22
C ARG A 11 4.40 6.80 2.29
N LEU A 12 3.83 5.68 1.85
CA LEU A 12 2.54 5.65 1.15
C LEU A 12 1.40 6.17 2.05
N ILE A 13 1.45 5.84 3.34
CA ILE A 13 0.54 6.35 4.35
C ILE A 13 1.35 6.95 5.51
N LYS A 14 1.09 8.22 5.85
CA LYS A 14 1.86 8.94 6.88
C LYS A 14 1.89 8.28 8.25
N ARG A 15 0.82 7.60 8.66
CA ARG A 15 0.67 7.02 10.01
C ARG A 15 0.26 5.56 9.93
N ARG A 16 0.87 4.72 10.76
CA ARG A 16 0.55 3.28 10.84
C ARG A 16 -0.91 3.02 11.21
N SER A 17 -1.48 3.81 12.13
CA SER A 17 -2.89 3.69 12.51
C SER A 17 -3.83 3.95 11.33
N LEU A 18 -3.52 4.91 10.45
CA LEU A 18 -4.29 5.16 9.23
C LEU A 18 -4.17 4.00 8.23
N ALA A 19 -3.00 3.38 8.13
CA ALA A 19 -2.81 2.20 7.29
C ALA A 19 -3.65 1.02 7.78
N GLN A 20 -3.74 0.82 9.10
CA GLN A 20 -4.61 -0.19 9.68
C GLN A 20 -6.08 0.09 9.36
N ILE A 21 -6.55 1.32 9.60
CA ILE A 21 -7.93 1.73 9.29
C ILE A 21 -8.23 1.52 7.81
N ALA A 22 -7.33 1.93 6.91
CA ALA A 22 -7.51 1.73 5.46
C ALA A 22 -7.64 0.25 5.08
N CYS A 23 -6.80 -0.63 5.65
CA CYS A 23 -6.93 -2.07 5.44
C CYS A 23 -8.27 -2.61 5.97
N HIS A 24 -8.71 -2.16 7.15
CA HIS A 24 -9.99 -2.58 7.74
C HIS A 24 -11.21 -2.06 6.96
N SER A 25 -11.14 -0.86 6.39
CA SER A 25 -12.20 -0.29 5.55
C SER A 25 -12.21 -0.82 4.11
N GLY A 26 -11.36 -1.81 3.78
CA GLY A 26 -11.29 -2.34 2.41
C GLY A 26 -10.66 -1.40 1.38
N ARG A 27 -9.97 -0.35 1.84
CA ARG A 27 -9.31 0.65 0.98
C ARG A 27 -7.92 0.24 0.52
N VAL A 28 -7.43 -0.91 0.96
CA VAL A 28 -6.13 -1.45 0.56
C VAL A 28 -6.33 -2.84 -0.02
N LEU A 29 -5.91 -3.02 -1.27
CA LEU A 29 -5.90 -4.32 -1.93
C LEU A 29 -4.46 -4.79 -2.11
N LEU A 30 -4.24 -6.07 -1.86
CA LEU A 30 -3.01 -6.77 -2.17
C LEU A 30 -3.33 -7.83 -3.24
N ASN A 31 -2.68 -7.74 -4.40
CA ASN A 31 -2.91 -8.62 -5.55
C ASN A 31 -4.40 -8.72 -5.92
N GLY A 32 -5.11 -7.59 -5.90
CA GLY A 32 -6.53 -7.50 -6.24
C GLY A 32 -7.51 -7.97 -5.15
N LYS A 33 -7.04 -8.31 -3.94
CA LYS A 33 -7.89 -8.75 -2.83
C LYS A 33 -7.74 -7.83 -1.61
N VAL A 34 -8.84 -7.56 -0.91
CA VAL A 34 -8.80 -6.80 0.35
C VAL A 34 -7.91 -7.54 1.36
N ALA A 35 -6.88 -6.86 1.82
CA ALA A 35 -5.88 -7.45 2.71
C ALA A 35 -6.01 -6.90 4.13
N LYS A 36 -5.91 -7.80 5.12
CA LYS A 36 -5.83 -7.41 6.53
C LYS A 36 -4.50 -6.69 6.79
N PRO A 37 -4.40 -5.79 7.78
CA PRO A 37 -3.16 -5.07 8.07
C PRO A 37 -1.99 -6.01 8.40
N ALA A 38 -2.29 -7.16 9.03
CA ALA A 38 -1.31 -8.19 9.39
C ALA A 38 -0.81 -9.03 8.20
N THR A 39 -1.35 -8.85 7.00
CA THR A 39 -0.97 -9.63 5.82
C THR A 39 0.51 -9.43 5.51
N ALA A 40 1.19 -10.53 5.14
CA ALA A 40 2.58 -10.48 4.76
C ALA A 40 2.73 -9.94 3.32
N VAL A 41 3.57 -8.92 3.17
CA VAL A 41 4.00 -8.35 1.88
C VAL A 41 5.34 -8.96 1.48
N ARG A 42 5.45 -9.26 0.18
CA ARG A 42 6.61 -9.83 -0.52
C ARG A 42 6.98 -8.93 -1.70
N VAL A 43 8.23 -9.06 -2.15
CA VAL A 43 8.69 -8.40 -3.38
C VAL A 43 7.90 -8.94 -4.57
N GLY A 44 7.50 -8.06 -5.47
CA GLY A 44 6.67 -8.36 -6.63
C GLY A 44 5.16 -8.21 -6.38
N ASP A 45 4.73 -8.08 -5.12
CA ASP A 45 3.31 -7.86 -4.81
C ASP A 45 2.80 -6.55 -5.39
N HIS A 46 1.52 -6.56 -5.77
CA HIS A 46 0.80 -5.41 -6.26
C HIS A 46 -0.11 -4.86 -5.17
N ILE A 47 0.06 -3.59 -4.80
CA ILE A 47 -0.72 -2.92 -3.76
C ILE A 47 -1.53 -1.80 -4.41
N VAL A 48 -2.84 -1.81 -4.17
CA VAL A 48 -3.74 -0.74 -4.59
C VAL A 48 -4.23 0.00 -3.36
N LEU A 49 -4.06 1.32 -3.37
CA LEU A 49 -4.48 2.24 -2.34
C LEU A 49 -5.63 3.09 -2.85
N LEU A 50 -6.79 2.88 -2.24
CA LEU A 50 -8.01 3.62 -2.51
C LEU A 50 -8.14 4.75 -1.48
N SER A 51 -7.78 5.97 -1.86
CA SER A 51 -8.06 7.17 -1.07
C SER A 51 -9.38 7.78 -1.51
N SER A 52 -9.89 8.74 -0.74
CA SER A 52 -11.17 9.41 -1.07
C SER A 52 -11.14 10.08 -2.44
N THR A 53 -9.98 10.63 -2.83
CA THR A 53 -9.83 11.44 -4.05
C THR A 53 -8.85 10.84 -5.05
N TRP A 54 -8.11 9.80 -4.68
CA TRP A 54 -7.08 9.22 -5.53
C TRP A 54 -7.05 7.71 -5.42
N GLU A 55 -6.81 7.07 -6.55
CA GLU A 55 -6.41 5.68 -6.63
C GLU A 55 -4.92 5.62 -6.94
N THR A 56 -4.17 4.86 -6.17
CA THR A 56 -2.72 4.70 -6.38
C THR A 56 -2.36 3.24 -6.38
N GLU A 57 -1.80 2.78 -7.48
CA GLU A 57 -1.36 1.41 -7.70
C GLU A 57 0.16 1.38 -7.66
N VAL A 58 0.71 0.50 -6.83
CA VAL A 58 2.15 0.38 -6.63
C VAL A 58 2.61 -1.06 -6.64
N ARG A 59 3.77 -1.31 -7.25
CA ARG A 59 4.44 -2.61 -7.21
C ARG A 59 5.54 -2.61 -6.17
N VAL A 60 5.58 -3.62 -5.31
CA VAL A 60 6.66 -3.77 -4.34
C VAL A 60 7.93 -4.24 -5.04
N MET A 61 9.01 -3.48 -4.92
CA MET A 61 10.32 -3.76 -5.52
C MET A 61 11.35 -4.23 -4.50
N ALA A 62 11.18 -3.85 -3.23
CA ALA A 62 12.06 -4.24 -2.15
C ALA A 62 11.35 -4.14 -0.80
N LEU A 63 11.81 -4.89 0.20
CA LEU A 63 11.37 -4.72 1.57
C LEU A 63 12.37 -3.85 2.35
N PRO A 64 11.90 -3.03 3.31
CA PRO A 64 12.79 -2.24 4.13
C PRO A 64 13.65 -3.16 5.00
N GLY A 65 14.96 -2.94 4.94
CA GLY A 65 15.99 -3.82 5.52
C GLY A 65 16.96 -4.37 4.47
N GLU A 66 16.61 -4.36 3.19
CA GLU A 66 17.48 -4.80 2.08
C GLU A 66 18.46 -3.72 1.56
N GLY A 67 18.67 -2.63 2.30
CA GLY A 67 19.62 -1.56 1.92
C GLY A 67 19.21 -0.69 0.73
N ARG A 68 17.99 -0.88 0.20
CA ARG A 68 17.45 -0.05 -0.88
C ARG A 68 16.72 1.18 -0.36
N THR A 69 16.85 2.29 -1.07
CA THR A 69 16.15 3.56 -0.82
C THR A 69 14.72 3.56 -1.38
N GLU A 70 14.48 2.78 -2.44
CA GLU A 70 13.19 2.67 -3.12
C GLU A 70 12.58 1.29 -2.87
N PHE A 71 11.39 1.28 -2.26
CA PHE A 71 10.69 0.04 -1.87
C PHE A 71 9.60 -0.36 -2.86
N PHE A 72 9.10 0.58 -3.65
CA PHE A 72 8.00 0.38 -4.57
C PHE A 72 8.13 1.28 -5.80
N GLU A 73 7.47 0.87 -6.86
CA GLU A 73 7.27 1.64 -8.08
C GLU A 73 5.79 2.01 -8.20
N ILE A 74 5.47 3.24 -8.60
CA ILE A 74 4.10 3.65 -8.86
C ILE A 74 3.74 3.23 -10.28
N ILE A 75 2.79 2.32 -10.41
CA ILE A 75 2.27 1.87 -11.71
C ILE A 75 1.24 2.87 -12.23
N LYS A 76 0.35 3.32 -11.34
CA LYS A 76 -0.77 4.17 -11.70
C LYS A 76 -1.11 5.11 -10.55
N LYS A 77 -1.47 6.35 -10.89
CA LYS A 77 -2.01 7.32 -9.93
C LYS A 77 -3.04 8.19 -10.62
N GLU A 78 -4.31 7.95 -10.30
CA GLU A 78 -5.43 8.66 -10.91
C GLU A 78 -6.28 9.34 -9.85
N ARG A 79 -6.90 10.45 -10.24
CA ARG A 79 -7.89 11.12 -9.38
C ARG A 79 -9.20 10.36 -9.52
N ARG A 80 -9.77 9.95 -8.39
CA ARG A 80 -11.11 9.38 -8.35
C ARG A 80 -12.11 10.53 -8.32
N THR A 81 -12.89 10.64 -9.36
CA THR A 81 -14.09 11.48 -9.38
C THR A 81 -15.16 10.67 -8.66
N GLU A 82 -15.46 11.02 -7.41
CA GLU A 82 -16.67 10.57 -6.75
C GLU A 82 -17.79 11.46 -7.32
N ASP A 83 -18.66 10.88 -8.15
CA ASP A 83 -19.87 11.53 -8.68
C ASP A 83 -20.93 11.63 -7.57
#